data_AF-A0A5B0SNH0-F1
#
_entry.id   AF-A0A5B0SNH0-F1
#
_cell.length_a   1.000
_cell.length_b   1.000
_cell.length_c   1.000
_cell.angle_alpha   90.00
_cell.angle_beta   90.00
_cell.angle_gamma   90.00
#
_symmetry.space_group_name_H-M   'P 1'
#
loop_
_entity.id
_entity.type
_entity.pdbx_description
1 polymer ?
#
loop_
_entity_poly.entity_id
_entity_poly.type
_entity_poly.pdbx_seq_one_letter_code
_entity_poly.pdbx_strand_id
1 'polypeptide(L)' 'PHKLHKVRALNVMAERRGKKLSQMALAWVLGDDKVTSVLIGAIKTAQIEAAVGMLANRHFTS' A
#
# COMPACT_ATOMS: atom_id res chain seq x y z
N PRO A 1 21.44 0.43 8.46
CA PRO A 1 21.01 -0.83 9.12
C PRO A 1 19.57 -0.81 9.69
N HIS A 2 19.19 0.19 10.49
CA HIS A 2 17.92 0.21 11.23
C HIS A 2 16.64 0.32 10.34
N LYS A 3 16.73 1.06 9.23
CA LYS A 3 15.60 1.24 8.29
C LYS A 3 15.21 -0.06 7.58
N LEU A 4 16.20 -0.91 7.25
CA LEU A 4 15.97 -2.17 6.54
C LEU A 4 15.19 -3.19 7.40
N HIS A 5 15.43 -3.19 8.72
CA HIS A 5 14.67 -4.00 9.67
C HIS A 5 13.18 -3.62 9.70
N LYS A 6 12.89 -2.31 9.72
CA LYS A 6 11.50 -1.82 9.67
C LYS A 6 10.81 -2.22 8.37
N VAL A 7 11.49 -2.07 7.23
CA VAL A 7 10.94 -2.47 5.91
C VAL A 7 10.65 -3.97 5.88
N ARG A 8 11.54 -4.82 6.40
CA ARG A 8 11.30 -6.28 6.47
C ARG A 8 10.11 -6.63 7.36
N ALA A 9 9.99 -6.01 8.53
CA ALA A 9 8.85 -6.21 9.42
C ALA A 9 7.51 -5.81 8.77
N LEU A 10 7.49 -4.68 8.05
CA LEU A 10 6.32 -4.25 7.28
C LEU A 10 5.99 -5.22 6.14
N ASN A 11 7.01 -5.76 5.46
CA ASN A 11 6.80 -6.74 4.39
C ASN A 11 6.15 -8.03 4.92
N VAL A 12 6.60 -8.53 6.08
CA VAL A 12 6.00 -9.71 6.72
C VAL A 12 4.52 -9.46 7.07
N MET A 13 4.16 -8.25 7.52
CA MET A 13 2.76 -7.89 7.77
C MET A 13 1.93 -7.80 6.49
N ALA A 14 2.52 -7.28 5.41
CA ALA A 14 1.85 -7.21 4.11
C ALA A 14 1.59 -8.63 3.56
N GLU A 15 2.59 -9.50 3.62
CA GLU A 15 2.49 -10.91 3.19
C GLU A 15 1.43 -11.69 3.98
N ARG A 16 1.35 -11.50 5.31
CA ARG A 16 0.29 -12.10 6.14
C ARG A 16 -1.12 -11.67 5.72
N ARG A 17 -1.26 -10.49 5.10
CA ARG A 17 -2.51 -9.95 4.57
C ARG A 17 -2.75 -10.29 3.10
N GLY A 18 -1.88 -11.10 2.48
CA GLY A 18 -1.94 -11.46 1.06
C GLY A 18 -1.71 -10.28 0.11
N LYS A 19 -1.14 -9.16 0.60
CA LYS A 19 -0.92 -7.93 -0.18
C LYS A 19 0.58 -7.64 -0.28
N LYS A 20 1.02 -6.98 -1.35
CA LYS A 20 2.41 -6.51 -1.46
C LYS A 20 2.66 -5.36 -0.48
N LEU A 21 3.91 -5.18 -0.02
CA LEU A 21 4.27 -4.05 0.85
C LEU A 21 3.92 -2.68 0.23
N SER A 22 4.20 -2.51 -1.07
CA SER A 22 3.83 -1.31 -1.81
C SER A 22 2.32 -1.04 -1.76
N GLN A 23 1.53 -2.12 -1.78
CA GLN A 23 0.10 -2.01 -1.65
C GLN A 23 -0.29 -1.58 -0.24
N MET A 24 0.24 -2.24 0.79
CA MET A 24 -0.06 -1.87 2.18
C MET A 24 0.31 -0.41 2.50
N ALA A 25 1.42 0.11 1.94
CA ALA A 25 1.81 1.51 2.10
C ALA A 25 0.80 2.48 1.47
N LEU A 26 0.30 2.19 0.26
CA LEU A 26 -0.72 3.01 -0.40
C LEU A 26 -2.03 3.02 0.40
N ALA A 27 -2.48 1.86 0.89
CA ALA A 27 -3.70 1.77 1.69
C ALA A 27 -3.58 2.50 3.03
N TRP A 28 -2.39 2.51 3.65
CA TRP A 28 -2.14 3.24 4.90
C TRP A 28 -2.18 4.76 4.71
N VAL A 29 -1.57 5.27 3.63
CA VAL A 29 -1.61 6.71 3.29
C VAL A 29 -3.03 7.15 2.94
N LEU A 30 -3.79 6.32 2.22
CA LEU A 30 -5.17 6.60 1.81
C LEU A 30 -6.22 6.34 2.90
N GLY A 31 -5.82 5.76 4.04
CA GLY A 31 -6.68 5.53 5.20
C GLY A 31 -6.66 6.67 6.22
N ASP A 32 -5.78 7.66 6.02
CA ASP A 32 -5.80 8.90 6.79
C ASP A 32 -6.73 9.90 6.06
N ASP A 33 -7.89 10.20 6.66
CA ASP A 33 -8.90 11.13 6.11
C ASP A 33 -8.34 12.54 5.85
N LYS A 34 -7.13 12.85 6.34
CA LYS A 34 -6.43 14.12 6.05
C LYS A 34 -5.75 14.15 4.68
N VAL A 35 -5.66 13.02 3.98
CA VAL A 35 -5.00 12.92 2.67
C VAL A 35 -6.04 12.97 1.55
N THR A 36 -6.14 14.11 0.89
CA THR A 36 -7.13 14.35 -0.18
C THR A 36 -6.82 13.58 -1.47
N SER A 37 -5.54 13.34 -1.76
CA SER A 37 -5.10 12.63 -2.97
C SER A 37 -3.69 12.07 -2.82
N VAL A 38 -3.40 10.98 -3.53
CA VAL A 38 -2.08 10.36 -3.60
C VAL A 38 -1.57 10.40 -5.04
N LEU A 39 -0.40 11.00 -5.25
CA LEU A 39 0.28 11.03 -6.54
C LEU A 39 1.06 9.72 -6.74
N ILE A 40 0.68 8.94 -7.75
CA ILE A 40 1.33 7.67 -8.09
C ILE A 40 2.09 7.83 -9.40
N GLY A 41 3.39 7.57 -9.39
CA GLY A 41 4.19 7.41 -10.59
C GLY A 41 4.03 5.99 -11.14
N ALA A 42 3.38 5.84 -12.30
CA ALA A 42 3.24 4.57 -13.00
C ALA A 42 4.00 4.61 -14.33
N ILE A 43 4.78 3.55 -14.60
CA ILE A 43 5.57 3.39 -15.82
C ILE A 43 4.84 2.46 -16.80
N LYS A 44 3.92 1.62 -16.30
CA LYS A 44 3.10 0.69 -17.08
C LYS A 44 1.65 0.75 -16.62
N THR A 45 0.71 0.56 -17.56
CA THR A 45 -0.74 0.54 -17.29
C THR A 45 -1.16 -0.47 -16.22
N ALA A 46 -0.51 -1.64 -16.17
CA ALA A 46 -0.73 -2.65 -15.13
C ALA A 46 -0.49 -2.14 -13.70
N GLN A 47 0.36 -1.12 -13.50
CA GLN A 47 0.58 -0.51 -12.19
C GLN A 47 -0.59 0.41 -11.78
N ILE A 48 -1.26 1.01 -12.76
CA ILE A 48 -2.47 1.82 -12.55
C ILE A 48 -3.61 0.88 -12.13
N GLU A 49 -3.83 -0.22 -12.85
CA GLU A 49 -4.84 -1.23 -12.49
C GLU A 49 -4.61 -1.80 -11.09
N ALA A 50 -3.36 -2.10 -10.74
CA ALA A 50 -3.00 -2.54 -9.40
C ALA A 50 -3.29 -1.47 -8.32
N ALA A 51 -3.07 -0.19 -8.62
CA ALA A 51 -3.38 0.92 -7.72
C ALA A 51 -4.90 1.16 -7.57
N VAL A 52 -5.67 0.96 -8.64
CA VAL A 52 -7.13 1.08 -8.61
C VAL A 52 -7.77 -0.11 -7.87
N GLY A 53 -7.34 -1.34 -8.13
CA GLY A 53 -7.83 -2.53 -7.41
C GLY A 53 -7.52 -2.48 -5.91
N MET A 54 -6.48 -1.73 -5.54
CA MET A 54 -6.14 -1.39 -4.17
C MET A 54 -7.10 -0.42 -3.50
N LEU A 55 -7.55 0.61 -4.21
CA LEU A 55 -8.56 1.57 -3.72
C LEU A 55 -9.92 0.88 -3.47
N ALA A 56 -10.24 -0.14 -4.27
CA ALA A 56 -11.44 -0.97 -4.08
C ALA A 56 -11.38 -1.80 -2.79
N ASN A 57 -10.18 -2.08 -2.28
CA ASN A 57 -9.95 -2.90 -1.08
C ASN A 57 -9.46 -2.05 0.10
N ARG A 58 -10.06 -0.85 0.26
CA ARG A 58 -9.77 0.17 1.28
C ARG A 58 -10.32 -0.15 2.67
N HIS A 59 -11.22 -1.11 2.81
CA HIS A 59 -11.75 -1.48 4.12
C HIS A 59 -10.71 -2.30 4.90
N PHE A 60 -9.98 -1.63 5.79
CA PHE A 60 -9.34 -2.29 6.92
C PHE A 60 -10.44 -2.67 7.92
N THR A 61 -10.91 -3.92 7.89
CA THR A 61 -11.66 -4.47 9.03
C THR A 61 -10.69 -4.71 10.19
N SER A 62 -11.08 -4.27 11.38
CA SER A 62 -10.36 -4.45 12.65
C SER A 62 -10.04 -5.89 12.96
#